data_AF-A0A7L2X3F9-F1
#
_entry.id   AF-A0A7L2X3F9-F1
#
_cell.length_a   1.000
_cell.length_b   1.000
_cell.length_c   1.000
_cell.angle_alpha   90.00
_cell.angle_beta   90.00
_cell.angle_gamma   90.00
#
_symmetry.space_group_name_H-M   'P 1'
#
loop_
_entity.id
_entity.type
_entity.pdbx_description
1 polymer ?
#
loop_
_entity_poly.entity_id
_entity_poly.type
_entity_poly.pdbx_seq_one_letter_code
_entity_poly.pdbx_strand_id
1 'polypeptide(L)'
;GFASLRLVGGGSRCDGRVEIFQNGTWGRVLDDQWDMQEASVVCRQLRCGEAGTAYNPPKPERGTGPVGLRGVQCAGHEGNLAFCNTSLLESAPAA
;
A
#
# COMPACT_ATOMS: atom_id res chain seq x y z
N GLY A 1 -2.89 -9.77 8.85
CA GLY A 1 -2.41 -8.39 8.64
C GLY A 1 -0.93 -8.40 8.33
N PHE A 2 -0.44 -7.41 7.58
CA PHE A 2 1.00 -7.22 7.31
C PHE A 2 1.69 -6.52 8.49
N ALA A 3 3.02 -6.69 8.63
CA ALA A 3 3.76 -6.28 9.83
C ALA A 3 4.20 -4.81 9.82
N SER A 4 4.38 -4.18 8.64
CA SER A 4 4.76 -2.77 8.54
C SER A 4 4.40 -2.18 7.17
N LEU A 5 4.34 -0.84 7.09
CA LEU A 5 4.10 -0.05 5.88
C LEU A 5 5.12 1.07 5.77
N ARG A 6 5.57 1.38 4.56
CA ARG A 6 6.44 2.53 4.27
C ARG A 6 6.10 3.19 2.93
N LEU A 7 6.52 4.45 2.77
CA LEU A 7 6.55 5.17 1.50
C LEU A 7 8.00 5.25 1.00
N VAL A 8 8.22 4.96 -0.29
CA VAL A 8 9.56 4.96 -0.90
C VAL A 8 9.62 5.80 -2.17
N GLY A 9 10.78 6.43 -2.40
CA GLY A 9 11.06 7.17 -3.63
C GLY A 9 10.38 8.54 -3.72
N GLY A 10 9.75 9.01 -2.65
CA GLY A 10 9.21 10.37 -2.56
C GLY A 10 10.18 11.37 -1.93
N GLY A 11 9.79 12.64 -1.93
CA GLY A 11 10.59 13.75 -1.38
C GLY A 11 10.57 13.86 0.14
N SER A 12 9.72 13.08 0.83
CA SER A 12 9.60 13.09 2.29
C SER A 12 9.13 11.75 2.83
N ARG A 13 9.08 11.60 4.16
CA ARG A 13 8.51 10.41 4.83
C ARG A 13 7.02 10.18 4.53
N CYS A 14 6.33 11.21 4.03
CA CYS A 14 4.89 11.23 3.77
C CYS A 14 4.57 11.23 2.27
N ASP A 15 5.56 10.93 1.43
CA ASP A 15 5.43 10.92 -0.02
C ASP A 15 6.12 9.69 -0.62
N GLY A 16 5.58 9.17 -1.72
CA GLY A 16 6.16 8.07 -2.48
C GLY A 16 5.25 6.85 -2.64
N ARG A 17 5.84 5.78 -3.17
CA ARG A 17 5.15 4.51 -3.44
C ARG A 17 4.93 3.72 -2.15
N VAL A 18 3.74 3.17 -1.99
CA VAL A 18 3.39 2.32 -0.85
C VAL A 18 4.02 0.93 -0.99
N GLU A 19 4.73 0.50 0.05
CA GLU A 19 5.23 -0.86 0.21
C GLU A 19 4.83 -1.40 1.59
N ILE A 20 4.51 -2.70 1.65
CA ILE A 20 4.16 -3.39 2.90
C ILE A 20 5.14 -4.51 3.18
N PHE A 21 5.44 -4.73 4.46
CA PHE A 21 6.31 -5.80 4.92
C PHE A 21 5.49 -6.99 5.39
N GLN A 22 5.71 -8.14 4.77
CA GLN A 22 5.05 -9.40 5.13
C GLN A 22 5.97 -10.57 4.80
N ASN A 23 5.96 -11.61 5.65
CA ASN A 23 6.74 -12.84 5.45
C ASN A 23 8.24 -12.59 5.20
N GLY A 24 8.83 -11.63 5.91
CA GLY A 24 10.27 -11.34 5.82
C GLY A 24 10.68 -10.51 4.61
N THR A 25 9.75 -10.06 3.76
CA THR A 25 10.06 -9.28 2.55
C THR A 25 9.17 -8.05 2.39
N TRP A 26 9.69 -7.05 1.69
CA TRP A 26 8.92 -5.88 1.27
C TRP A 26 8.25 -6.17 -0.07
N GLY A 27 6.93 -5.99 -0.10
CA GLY A 27 6.09 -6.19 -1.28
C GLY A 27 5.42 -4.89 -1.71
N ARG A 28 5.16 -4.81 -3.00
CA ARG A 28 4.39 -3.72 -3.62
C ARG A 28 2.91 -3.91 -3.36
N VAL A 29 2.17 -2.82 -3.41
CA VAL A 29 0.70 -2.84 -3.45
C VAL A 29 0.26 -2.75 -4.91
N LEU A 30 -0.54 -3.72 -5.37
CA LEU A 30 -1.12 -3.73 -6.71
C LEU A 30 -2.60 -3.47 -6.64
N ASP A 31 -2.97 -2.24 -6.92
CA ASP A 31 -4.35 -1.84 -7.01
C ASP A 31 -4.57 -1.13 -8.35
N ASP A 32 -5.59 -1.56 -9.08
CA ASP A 32 -5.96 -0.95 -10.35
C ASP A 32 -6.85 0.29 -10.14
N GLN A 33 -7.46 0.44 -8.97
CA GLN A 33 -8.43 1.49 -8.64
C GLN A 33 -7.96 2.39 -7.49
N TRP A 34 -6.66 2.37 -7.16
CA TRP A 34 -6.10 3.17 -6.08
C TRP A 34 -6.50 4.63 -6.18
N ASP A 35 -7.12 5.16 -5.14
CA ASP A 35 -7.61 6.54 -5.10
C ASP A 35 -7.34 7.23 -3.75
N MET A 36 -8.06 8.33 -3.51
CA MET A 36 -7.92 9.14 -2.29
C MET A 36 -8.32 8.40 -1.01
N GLN A 37 -9.16 7.38 -1.08
CA GLN A 37 -9.57 6.59 0.08
C GLN A 37 -8.40 5.76 0.59
N GLU A 38 -7.71 5.02 -0.28
CA GLU A 38 -6.51 4.27 0.12
C GLU A 38 -5.40 5.22 0.58
N ALA A 39 -5.17 6.32 -0.14
CA ALA A 39 -4.17 7.31 0.23
C ALA A 39 -4.43 7.92 1.62
N SER A 40 -5.69 8.24 1.95
CA SER A 40 -6.06 8.79 3.26
C SER A 40 -5.81 7.80 4.39
N VAL A 41 -6.11 6.51 4.17
CA VAL A 41 -5.81 5.45 5.15
C VAL A 41 -4.29 5.33 5.37
N VAL A 42 -3.49 5.37 4.30
CA VAL A 42 -2.02 5.33 4.39
C VAL A 42 -1.45 6.52 5.16
N CYS A 43 -1.84 7.74 4.79
CA CYS A 43 -1.36 8.96 5.44
C CYS A 43 -1.74 8.97 6.92
N ARG A 44 -2.95 8.54 7.27
CA ARG A 44 -3.36 8.39 8.67
C ARG A 44 -2.53 7.34 9.41
N GLN A 45 -2.33 6.17 8.81
CA GLN A 45 -1.55 5.08 9.41
C GLN A 45 -0.10 5.51 9.71
N LEU A 46 0.50 6.35 8.84
CA LEU A 46 1.84 6.91 9.00
C LEU A 46 1.88 8.21 9.82
N ARG A 47 0.73 8.72 10.28
CA ARG A 47 0.60 10.01 10.98
C ARG A 47 1.15 11.19 10.17
N CYS A 48 0.84 11.19 8.88
CA CYS A 48 1.17 12.23 7.91
C CYS A 48 0.06 13.29 7.75
N GLY A 49 -1.10 13.10 8.40
CA GLY A 49 -2.26 13.96 8.24
C GLY A 49 -3.18 13.46 7.12
N GLU A 50 -3.87 14.38 6.45
CA GLU A 50 -4.70 14.07 5.28
C GLU A 50 -3.85 13.88 4.02
N ALA A 51 -4.30 13.00 3.13
CA ALA A 51 -3.67 12.81 1.84
C ALA A 51 -3.95 14.02 0.94
N GLY A 52 -2.91 14.59 0.33
CA GLY A 52 -3.06 15.66 -0.66
C GLY A 52 -3.34 15.15 -2.07
N THR A 53 -2.76 13.99 -2.42
CA THR A 53 -2.85 13.39 -3.75
C THR A 53 -2.79 11.87 -3.67
N ALA A 54 -3.54 11.20 -4.55
CA ALA A 54 -3.39 9.79 -4.84
C ALA A 54 -2.86 9.62 -6.27
N TYR A 55 -1.79 8.86 -6.43
CA TYR A 55 -1.20 8.58 -7.73
C TYR A 55 -1.26 7.07 -8.00
N ASN A 56 -1.91 6.71 -9.09
CA ASN A 56 -2.02 5.33 -9.56
C ASN A 56 -1.22 5.19 -10.87
N PRO A 57 0.05 4.75 -10.81
CA PRO A 57 0.86 4.62 -12.01
C PRO A 57 0.31 3.54 -12.96
N PRO A 58 0.47 3.72 -14.28
CA PRO A 58 0.22 2.67 -15.26
C PRO A 58 0.94 1.37 -14.89
N LYS A 59 0.37 0.21 -15.27
CA LYS A 59 0.93 -1.12 -14.94
C LYS A 59 2.44 -1.28 -15.21
N PRO A 60 3.01 -0.77 -16.32
CA PRO A 60 4.45 -0.84 -16.58
C PRO A 60 5.32 -0.10 -15.54
N GLU A 61 4.80 0.96 -14.94
CA GLU A 61 5.52 1.84 -13.99
C GLU A 61 5.37 1.39 -12.53
N ARG A 62 4.53 0.39 -12.26
CA ARG A 62 4.37 -0.21 -10.91
C ARG A 62 5.59 -0.99 -10.46
N GLY A 63 6.58 -1.17 -11.34
CA GLY A 63 7.80 -1.92 -11.10
C GLY A 63 7.62 -3.44 -11.19
N THR A 64 8.71 -4.15 -10.91
CA THR A 64 8.79 -5.61 -10.89
C THR A 64 9.30 -6.04 -9.52
N GLY A 65 8.72 -7.07 -8.92
CA GLY A 65 9.11 -7.53 -7.58
C GLY A 65 7.93 -8.12 -6.81
N PRO A 66 8.18 -8.57 -5.56
CA PRO A 66 7.16 -9.20 -4.72
C PRO A 66 5.92 -8.33 -4.58
N VAL A 67 4.76 -8.99 -4.50
CA VAL A 67 3.47 -8.34 -4.30
C VAL A 67 3.02 -8.69 -2.88
N GLY A 68 2.77 -7.65 -2.08
CA GLY A 68 2.28 -7.82 -0.72
C GLY A 68 0.75 -7.77 -0.64
N LEU A 69 0.13 -6.82 -1.35
CA LEU A 69 -1.32 -6.62 -1.35
C LEU A 69 -1.85 -6.49 -2.77
N ARG A 70 -3.08 -6.96 -3.00
CA ARG A 70 -3.82 -6.75 -4.25
C ARG A 70 -5.24 -6.29 -3.99
N GLY A 71 -5.78 -5.51 -4.92
CA GLY A 71 -7.20 -5.12 -4.94
C GLY A 71 -7.61 -4.51 -3.61
N VAL A 72 -6.90 -3.46 -3.21
CA VAL A 72 -7.19 -2.74 -1.97
C VAL A 72 -8.42 -1.88 -2.21
N GLN A 73 -9.36 -1.91 -1.27
CA GLN A 73 -10.56 -1.09 -1.35
C GLN A 73 -10.93 -0.63 0.05
N CYS A 74 -10.67 0.64 0.31
CA CYS A 74 -10.93 1.32 1.56
C CYS A 74 -12.19 2.20 1.45
N ALA A 75 -12.89 2.38 2.56
CA ALA A 75 -13.89 3.41 2.73
C ALA A 75 -13.28 4.80 3.02
N GLY A 76 -11.99 4.82 3.40
CA GLY A 76 -11.21 6.03 3.67
C GLY A 76 -11.10 6.38 5.17
N HIS A 77 -11.91 5.74 6.02
CA HIS A 77 -11.94 5.99 7.46
C HIS A 77 -11.30 4.86 8.29
N GLU A 78 -10.71 3.85 7.67
CA GLU A 78 -9.97 2.77 8.33
C GLU A 78 -8.65 3.23 8.95
N GLY A 79 -8.35 2.79 10.18
CA GLY A 79 -7.09 3.16 10.84
C GLY A 79 -5.82 2.62 10.17
N ASN A 80 -5.93 1.61 9.31
CA ASN A 80 -4.83 0.91 8.66
C ASN A 80 -5.33 0.20 7.40
N LEU A 81 -4.51 0.08 6.34
CA LEU A 81 -4.85 -0.69 5.13
C LEU A 81 -5.23 -2.14 5.41
N ALA A 82 -4.73 -2.75 6.50
CA ALA A 82 -5.09 -4.10 6.92
C ALA A 82 -6.57 -4.25 7.33
N PHE A 83 -7.28 -3.14 7.56
CA PHE A 83 -8.71 -3.12 7.85
C PHE A 83 -9.57 -2.76 6.64
N CYS A 84 -8.95 -2.43 5.50
CA CYS A 84 -9.68 -2.28 4.24
C CYS A 84 -10.02 -3.65 3.67
N ASN A 85 -10.96 -3.69 2.72
CA ASN A 85 -11.19 -4.89 1.94
C ASN A 85 -9.96 -5.11 1.03
N THR A 86 -9.27 -6.24 1.19
CA THR A 86 -8.05 -6.52 0.42
C THR A 86 -8.03 -7.99 0.01
N SER A 87 -7.50 -8.27 -1.17
CA SER A 87 -7.09 -9.62 -1.53
C SER A 87 -5.66 -9.82 -1.03
N LEU A 88 -5.51 -10.35 0.18
CA LEU A 88 -4.21 -10.80 0.69
C LEU A 88 -3.75 -12.00 -0.14
N LEU A 89 -2.51 -11.99 -0.62
CA LEU A 89 -1.91 -13.22 -1.12
C LEU A 89 -1.49 -14.07 0.09
N GLU A 90 -2.25 -15.11 0.41
CA GLU A 90 -1.72 -16.20 1.22
C GLU A 90 -0.63 -16.94 0.41
N SER A 91 0.60 -16.76 0.85
CA SER A 91 1.79 -17.64 0.76
C SER A 91 2.15 -18.24 -0.61
N ALA A 92 3.27 -17.79 -1.19
CA ALA A 92 4.20 -18.77 -1.76
C ALA A 92 5.01 -19.34 -0.58
N PRO A 93 5.13 -20.66 -0.41
CA PRO A 93 6.09 -21.21 0.53
C PRO A 93 7.49 -20.82 0.06
N ALA A 94 8.36 -20.46 1.01
CA ALA A 94 9.79 -20.45 0.77
C ALA A 94 10.20 -21.89 0.42
N ALA A 95 10.65 -22.09 -0.82
CA ALA A 95 11.42 -23.27 -1.18
C ALA A 95 12.87 -23.07 -0.77
#